data_AF-A0A6D2J3P2-F1
#
_entry.id   AF-A0A6D2J3P2-F1
#
_cell.length_a   1.000
_cell.length_b   1.000
_cell.length_c   1.000
_cell.angle_alpha   90.00
_cell.angle_beta   90.00
_cell.angle_gamma   90.00
#
_symmetry.space_group_name_H-M   'P 1'
#
loop_
_entity.id
_entity.type
_entity.pdbx_description
1 polymer ?
#
loop_
_entity_poly.entity_id
_entity_poly.type
_entity_poly.pdbx_seq_one_letter_code
_entity_poly.pdbx_strand_id
1 'polypeptide(L)'
;MQGESLTMRDKEGKILVKATRSKNRLYKVRMGIIDNTRLNLTETSGSSRWHSRLGHINLDALKLMMQKKLVFGIPSMTIEKKLCGPCLLGKQADKHSRKQRHSEQARTWNLSMETCVDQ
;
A
#
# COMPACT_ATOMS: atom_id res chain seq x y z
N MET A 1 36.22 -21.29 16.69
CA MET A 1 35.86 -20.00 16.06
C MET A 1 34.40 -20.05 15.63
N GLN A 2 33.49 -19.47 16.41
CA GLN A 2 32.05 -19.46 16.09
C GLN A 2 31.72 -18.23 15.24
N GLY A 3 30.95 -18.40 14.16
CA GLY A 3 30.45 -17.28 13.34
C GLY A 3 31.28 -16.91 12.11
N GLU A 4 31.95 -17.89 11.48
CA GLU A 4 32.56 -17.69 10.15
C GLU A 4 31.57 -17.90 9.00
N SER A 5 30.54 -18.72 9.20
CA SER A 5 29.54 -19.04 8.17
C SER A 5 28.11 -18.89 8.70
N LEU A 6 27.27 -18.24 7.92
CA LEU A 6 25.81 -18.18 8.06
C LEU A 6 25.18 -19.22 7.14
N THR A 7 24.24 -20.01 7.66
CA THR A 7 23.39 -20.90 6.85
C THR A 7 21.92 -20.62 7.14
N MET A 8 21.14 -20.35 6.10
CA MET A 8 19.68 -20.21 6.17
C MET A 8 19.03 -21.45 5.56
N ARG A 9 18.04 -22.01 6.24
CA ARG A 9 17.29 -23.18 5.80
C ARG A 9 15.80 -22.84 5.69
N ASP A 10 15.09 -23.53 4.80
CA ASP A 10 13.63 -23.47 4.78
C ASP A 10 13.00 -24.33 5.88
N LYS A 11 11.66 -24.41 5.90
CA LYS A 11 10.90 -25.21 6.86
C LYS A 11 11.13 -26.72 6.71
N GLU A 12 11.56 -27.16 5.53
CA GLU A 12 11.84 -28.56 5.20
C GLU A 12 13.32 -28.92 5.47
N GLY A 13 14.12 -27.95 5.92
CA GLY A 13 15.53 -28.11 6.24
C GLY A 13 16.48 -27.97 5.03
N LYS A 14 15.97 -27.65 3.85
CA LYS A 14 16.78 -27.40 2.67
C LYS A 14 17.54 -26.08 2.82
N ILE A 15 18.82 -26.09 2.46
CA ILE A 15 19.67 -24.90 2.55
C ILE A 15 19.26 -23.91 1.45
N LEU A 16 18.79 -22.74 1.86
CA LEU A 16 18.44 -21.63 0.97
C LEU A 16 19.66 -20.75 0.69
N VAL A 17 20.49 -20.52 1.71
CA VAL A 17 21.64 -19.62 1.65
C VAL A 17 22.77 -20.15 2.49
N LYS A 18 23.98 -20.06 1.96
CA LYS A 18 25.22 -20.21 2.71
C LYS A 18 26.13 -19.02 2.41
N ALA A 19 26.59 -18.32 3.44
CA ALA A 19 27.47 -17.16 3.28
C ALA A 19 28.59 -17.18 4.29
N THR A 20 29.80 -16.87 3.83
CA THR A 20 30.97 -16.65 4.68
C THR A 20 31.01 -15.19 5.13
N ARG A 21 31.41 -14.95 6.36
CA ARG A 21 31.55 -13.60 6.91
C ARG A 21 32.70 -12.87 6.22
N SER A 22 32.43 -11.69 5.68
CA SER A 22 33.47 -10.82 5.11
C SER A 22 34.27 -10.11 6.21
N LYS A 23 35.42 -9.53 5.83
CA LYS A 23 36.33 -8.82 6.76
C LYS A 23 35.65 -7.69 7.55
N ASN A 24 34.65 -7.02 6.95
CA ASN A 24 33.82 -6.02 7.62
C ASN A 24 32.73 -6.62 8.53
N ARG A 25 32.84 -7.90 8.86
CA ARG A 25 31.95 -8.64 9.76
C ARG A 25 30.50 -8.84 9.26
N LEU A 26 30.19 -8.50 8.01
CA LEU A 26 28.89 -8.74 7.38
C LEU A 26 28.84 -10.10 6.65
N TYR A 27 27.65 -10.66 6.49
CA TYR A 27 27.39 -11.78 5.60
C TYR A 27 26.79 -11.26 4.31
N LYS A 28 27.50 -11.43 3.19
CA LYS A 28 27.03 -11.00 1.88
C LYS A 28 26.38 -12.19 1.18
N VAL A 29 25.11 -12.05 0.85
CA VAL A 29 24.33 -13.06 0.14
C VAL A 29 23.84 -12.43 -1.16
N ARG A 30 24.15 -13.07 -2.29
CA ARG A 30 23.53 -12.72 -3.57
C ARG A 30 22.38 -13.68 -3.81
N MET A 31 21.16 -13.22 -3.56
CA MET A 31 19.97 -13.94 -4.01
C MET A 31 19.75 -13.55 -5.47
N GLY A 32 19.74 -14.55 -6.36
CA GLY A 32 19.29 -14.32 -7.72
C GLY A 32 17.80 -13.98 -7.66
N ILE A 33 17.46 -12.73 -7.96
CA ILE A 33 16.07 -12.41 -8.28
C ILE A 33 15.81 -13.12 -9.61
N ILE A 34 14.97 -14.14 -9.59
CA ILE A 34 14.49 -14.75 -10.84
C ILE A 34 13.63 -13.67 -11.47
N ASP A 35 14.09 -13.12 -12.59
CA ASP A 35 13.59 -11.92 -13.27
C ASP A 35 12.10 -12.01 -13.73
N ASN A 36 11.38 -13.06 -13.34
CA ASN A 36 10.00 -13.33 -13.73
C ASN A 36 8.99 -13.24 -12.57
N THR A 37 9.41 -13.02 -11.32
CA THR A 37 8.45 -12.67 -10.27
C THR A 37 8.31 -11.16 -10.24
N ARG A 38 7.45 -10.63 -11.11
CA ARG A 38 6.78 -9.37 -10.78
C ARG A 38 6.18 -9.59 -9.40
N LEU A 39 6.62 -8.84 -8.39
CA LEU A 39 5.87 -8.70 -7.15
C LEU A 39 4.44 -8.41 -7.60
N ASN A 40 3.53 -9.36 -7.42
CA ASN A 40 2.14 -9.19 -7.77
C ASN A 40 1.63 -8.06 -6.87
N LEU A 41 1.81 -6.82 -7.30
CA LEU A 41 0.87 -5.76 -6.98
C LEU A 41 -0.43 -6.32 -7.53
N THR A 42 -1.21 -6.91 -6.63
CA THR A 42 -2.56 -7.36 -6.91
C THR A 42 -3.20 -6.28 -7.76
N GLU A 43 -3.79 -6.68 -8.89
CA GLU A 43 -4.44 -5.76 -9.81
C GLU A 43 -5.53 -5.02 -9.02
N THR A 44 -5.13 -3.88 -8.49
CA THR A 44 -5.92 -3.12 -7.55
C THR A 44 -6.75 -2.23 -8.44
N SER A 45 -8.07 -2.42 -8.40
CA SER A 45 -8.98 -1.59 -9.18
C SER A 45 -8.70 -0.12 -8.94
N GLY A 46 -8.94 0.70 -9.96
CA GLY A 46 -8.65 2.13 -9.87
C GLY A 46 -9.26 2.76 -8.61
N SER A 47 -10.48 2.34 -8.25
CA SER A 47 -11.15 2.80 -7.03
C SER A 47 -10.41 2.41 -5.76
N SER A 48 -9.88 1.19 -5.67
CA SER A 48 -9.10 0.73 -4.51
C SER A 48 -7.74 1.43 -4.42
N ARG A 49 -7.12 1.76 -5.57
CA ARG A 49 -5.89 2.55 -5.62
C ARG A 49 -6.11 3.96 -5.09
N TRP A 50 -7.16 4.65 -5.56
CA TRP A 50 -7.49 6.00 -5.10
C TRP A 50 -7.99 6.04 -3.66
N HIS A 51 -8.77 5.04 -3.24
CA HIS A 51 -9.16 4.85 -1.85
C HIS A 51 -7.93 4.78 -0.92
N SER A 52 -6.90 4.04 -1.31
CA SER A 52 -5.66 3.92 -0.53
C SER A 52 -4.81 5.19 -0.57
N ARG A 53 -4.64 5.81 -1.76
CA ARG A 53 -3.88 7.07 -1.93
C ARG A 53 -4.42 8.23 -1.09
N LEU A 54 -5.74 8.30 -0.91
CA LEU A 54 -6.41 9.34 -0.13
C LEU A 54 -6.57 8.97 1.36
N GLY A 55 -5.78 8.02 1.86
CA GLY A 55 -5.77 7.67 3.27
C GLY A 55 -7.00 6.87 3.71
N HIS A 56 -7.40 5.87 2.93
CA HIS A 56 -8.49 4.96 3.27
C HIS A 56 -9.87 5.64 3.45
N ILE A 57 -10.11 6.71 2.68
CA ILE A 57 -11.37 7.47 2.70
C ILE A 57 -12.60 6.59 2.38
N ASN A 58 -13.76 6.93 2.95
CA ASN A 58 -15.02 6.22 2.65
C ASN A 58 -15.27 6.16 1.12
N LEU A 59 -15.68 4.99 0.61
CA LEU A 59 -15.97 4.78 -0.80
C LEU A 59 -17.08 5.71 -1.33
N ASP A 60 -18.06 6.05 -0.50
CA ASP A 60 -19.11 7.01 -0.88
C ASP A 60 -18.55 8.44 -1.00
N ALA A 61 -17.60 8.81 -0.14
CA ALA A 61 -16.92 10.09 -0.24
C ALA A 61 -16.02 10.13 -1.49
N LEU A 62 -15.33 9.03 -1.82
CA LEU A 62 -14.60 8.89 -3.08
C LEU A 62 -15.53 9.09 -4.29
N LYS A 63 -16.72 8.49 -4.27
CA LYS A 63 -17.75 8.66 -5.31
C LYS A 63 -18.14 10.13 -5.47
N LEU A 64 -18.42 10.78 -4.35
CA LEU A 64 -18.83 12.18 -4.33
C LEU A 64 -17.73 13.10 -4.88
N MET A 65 -16.48 12.87 -4.47
CA MET A 65 -15.34 13.66 -4.94
C MET A 65 -15.16 13.55 -6.46
N MET A 66 -15.31 12.35 -7.02
CA MET A 66 -15.24 12.15 -8.47
C MET A 66 -16.40 12.81 -9.21
N GLN A 67 -17.63 12.64 -8.71
CA GLN A 67 -18.83 13.22 -9.32
C GLN A 67 -18.81 14.75 -9.31
N LYS A 68 -18.35 15.34 -8.21
CA LYS A 68 -18.26 16.79 -8.03
C LYS A 68 -16.94 17.39 -8.53
N LYS A 69 -16.06 16.58 -9.14
CA LYS A 69 -14.73 16.98 -9.62
C LYS A 69 -13.92 17.76 -8.55
N LEU A 70 -14.00 17.31 -7.29
CA LEU A 70 -13.35 17.98 -6.15
C LEU A 70 -11.84 17.70 -6.07
N VAL A 71 -11.34 16.75 -6.83
CA VAL A 71 -9.92 16.37 -6.86
C VAL A 71 -9.47 16.30 -8.31
N PHE A 72 -8.36 16.97 -8.61
CA PHE A 72 -7.72 16.92 -9.92
C PHE A 72 -6.94 15.62 -10.10
N GLY A 73 -6.89 15.09 -11.33
CA GLY A 73 -6.10 13.89 -11.65
C GLY A 73 -6.75 12.54 -11.33
N ILE A 74 -7.95 12.50 -10.72
CA ILE A 74 -8.72 11.26 -10.58
C ILE A 74 -9.60 11.06 -11.82
N PRO A 75 -9.37 10.02 -12.64
CA PRO A 75 -10.23 9.74 -13.79
C PRO A 75 -11.61 9.28 -13.32
N SER A 76 -12.66 9.53 -14.11
CA SER A 76 -13.98 8.95 -13.86
C SER A 76 -13.90 7.43 -13.99
N MET A 77 -14.29 6.69 -12.96
CA MET A 77 -14.33 5.23 -12.96
C MET A 77 -15.48 4.71 -12.10
N THR A 78 -15.87 3.45 -12.31
CA THR A 78 -16.84 2.80 -11.45
C THR A 78 -16.16 2.43 -10.13
N ILE A 79 -16.82 2.73 -9.01
CA ILE A 79 -16.31 2.37 -7.69
C ILE A 79 -16.69 0.92 -7.39
N GLU A 80 -15.69 0.06 -7.32
CA GLU A 80 -15.85 -1.30 -6.85
C GLU A 80 -16.00 -1.32 -5.33
N LYS A 81 -17.08 -1.93 -4.85
CA LYS A 81 -17.31 -2.16 -3.42
C LYS A 81 -16.52 -3.38 -2.94
N LYS A 82 -15.20 -3.34 -3.08
CA LYS A 82 -14.30 -4.33 -2.47
C LYS A 82 -14.03 -3.94 -1.02
N LEU A 83 -13.98 -4.95 -0.14
CA LEU A 83 -13.61 -4.75 1.24
C LEU A 83 -12.12 -4.39 1.30
N CYS A 84 -11.79 -3.28 1.97
CA CYS A 84 -10.42 -2.92 2.27
C CYS A 84 -10.03 -3.53 3.62
N GLY A 85 -9.06 -4.45 3.62
CA GLY A 85 -8.56 -5.12 4.83
C GLY A 85 -8.13 -4.13 5.93
N PRO A 86 -7.24 -3.16 5.63
CA PRO A 86 -6.86 -2.11 6.57
C PRO A 86 -8.05 -1.35 7.15
N CYS A 87 -9.03 -0.96 6.32
CA CYS A 87 -10.24 -0.30 6.82
C CYS A 87 -11.07 -1.20 7.72
N LEU A 88 -11.18 -2.49 7.41
CA LEU A 88 -11.96 -3.43 8.21
C LEU A 88 -11.36 -3.58 9.60
N LEU A 89 -10.03 -3.66 9.69
CA LEU A 89 -9.29 -3.75 10.95
C LEU A 89 -9.26 -2.43 11.72
N GLY A 90 -9.23 -1.29 11.01
CA GLY A 90 -9.13 0.04 11.60
C GLY A 90 -10.45 0.75 11.87
N LYS A 91 -11.58 0.25 11.36
CA LYS A 91 -12.91 0.82 11.62
C LYS A 91 -13.26 0.58 13.09
N GLN A 92 -13.03 1.59 13.91
CA GLN A 92 -13.62 1.66 15.24
C GLN A 92 -15.14 1.75 15.10
N ALA A 93 -15.86 0.85 15.76
CA ALA A 93 -17.32 0.90 15.81
C ALA A 93 -17.73 2.10 16.68
N ASP A 94 -17.97 3.25 16.03
CA ASP A 94 -18.52 4.42 16.71
C ASP A 94 -19.91 4.08 17.25
N LYS A 95 -20.03 4.00 18.58
CA LYS A 95 -21.31 3.86 19.29
C LYS A 95 -22.08 5.18 19.40
N HIS A 96 -21.67 6.22 18.68
CA HIS A 96 -22.24 7.55 18.81
C HIS A 96 -22.91 8.01 17.51
N SER A 97 -24.19 8.30 17.66
CA SER A 97 -25.19 8.54 16.65
C SER A 97 -25.00 9.84 15.86
N ARG A 98 -25.41 9.75 14.59
CA ARG A 98 -25.65 10.80 13.59
C ARG A 98 -25.98 12.19 14.17
N LYS A 99 -25.22 13.20 13.74
CA LYS A 99 -25.77 14.55 13.49
C LYS A 99 -25.45 14.96 12.06
N GLN A 100 -26.50 15.17 11.26
CA GLN A 100 -26.39 15.85 9.97
C GLN A 100 -25.86 17.27 10.22
N ARG A 101 -24.78 17.66 9.52
CA ARG A 101 -24.39 19.07 9.41
C ARG A 101 -24.38 19.43 7.93
N HIS A 102 -25.40 20.17 7.51
CA HIS A 102 -25.33 21.02 6.33
C HIS A 102 -24.42 22.21 6.65
N SER A 103 -23.40 22.44 5.82
CA SER A 103 -23.07 23.75 5.23
C SER A 103 -21.75 23.64 4.46
N GLU A 104 -21.76 24.25 3.29
CA GLU A 104 -20.67 24.36 2.34
C GLU A 104 -19.46 25.04 2.95
N GLN A 105 -18.28 24.47 2.67
CA GLN A 105 -17.09 25.24 2.32
C GLN A 105 -16.14 24.28 1.60
N ALA A 106 -16.07 24.43 0.28
CA ALA A 106 -15.08 23.78 -0.55
C ALA A 106 -13.71 24.35 -0.20
N ARG A 107 -13.05 23.74 0.79
CA ARG A 107 -11.61 23.91 0.99
C ARG A 107 -10.92 23.07 -0.08
N THR A 108 -10.41 23.75 -1.09
CA THR A 108 -9.42 23.21 -2.03
C THR A 108 -8.25 22.69 -1.22
N TRP A 109 -8.15 21.37 -1.08
CA TRP A 109 -6.95 20.74 -0.54
C TRP A 109 -5.90 20.79 -1.65
N ASN A 110 -5.08 21.84 -1.65
CA ASN A 110 -3.84 21.85 -2.40
C ASN A 110 -2.84 20.96 -1.66
N LEU A 111 -2.95 19.64 -1.87
CA LEU A 111 -1.81 18.74 -1.66
C LEU A 111 -1.11 18.61 -3.01
N SER A 112 -0.03 19.37 -3.19
CA SER A 112 0.99 19.02 -4.19
C SER A 112 1.58 17.68 -3.77
N MET A 113 1.09 16.59 -4.36
CA MET A 113 1.87 15.36 -4.46
C MET A 113 2.73 15.50 -5.69
N GLU A 114 3.95 16.01 -5.50
CA GLU A 114 5.00 15.91 -6.50
C GLU A 114 5.17 14.43 -6.87
N THR A 115 4.98 14.15 -8.15
CA THR A 115 5.11 12.81 -8.69
C THR A 115 6.60 12.57 -8.92
N CYS A 116 7.22 11.68 -8.13
CA CYS A 116 8.43 11.01 -8.60
C CYS A 116 8.02 10.12 -9.77
N VAL A 117 8.25 10.62 -10.97
CA VAL A 117 8.32 9.82 -12.19
C VAL A 117 9.67 9.11 -12.15
N ASP A 118 9.65 7.80 -11.99
CA ASP A 118 10.83 6.94 -12.07
C ASP A 118 11.45 7.04 -13.48
N GLN A 119 12.76 7.33 -13.53
CA GLN A 119 13.63 7.27 -14.70
C GLN A 119 14.33 5.92 -14.73
#